data_AF-A0A821BP82-F1
#
_entry.id   AF-A0A821BP82-F1
#
_cell.length_a   1.000
_cell.length_b   1.000
_cell.length_c   1.000
_cell.angle_alpha   90.00
_cell.angle_beta   90.00
_cell.angle_gamma   90.00
#
_symmetry.space_group_name_H-M   'P 1'
#
loop_
_entity.id
_entity.type
_entity.pdbx_description
1 polymer ?
#
loop_
_entity_poly.entity_id
_entity_poly.type
_entity_poly.pdbx_seq_one_letter_code
_entity_poly.pdbx_strand_id
1 'polypeptide(L)' 'MPQRSQLKHILTVRKKKIYNALQWLNQNNPLYRYIIINQPTIDKLPDDDVPECLWATMEISNNTEAAESERSSYIPDPLA' A
#
# COMPACT_ATOMS: atom_id res chain seq x y z
N MET A 1 7.84 -11.87 14.08
CA MET A 1 7.60 -11.59 12.65
C MET A 1 6.12 -11.34 12.45
N PRO A 2 5.72 -10.23 11.80
CA PRO A 2 4.32 -9.93 11.55
C PRO A 2 3.70 -11.02 10.68
N GLN A 3 2.48 -11.43 11.02
CA GLN A 3 1.75 -12.40 10.23
C GLN A 3 1.17 -11.73 8.98
N ARG A 4 1.14 -12.45 7.87
CA ARG A 4 0.55 -11.94 6.61
C ARG A 4 -0.91 -11.53 6.78
N SER A 5 -1.66 -12.20 7.64
CA SER A 5 -3.03 -11.83 8.04
C SER A 5 -3.11 -10.41 8.62
N GLN A 6 -2.15 -10.00 9.45
CA GLN A 6 -2.11 -8.65 10.02
C GLN A 6 -1.80 -7.61 8.93
N LEU A 7 -0.83 -7.92 8.06
CA LEU A 7 -0.41 -7.03 6.98
C LEU A 7 -1.45 -6.90 5.88
N LYS A 8 -2.29 -7.91 5.65
CA LYS A 8 -3.45 -7.81 4.74
C LYS A 8 -4.36 -6.64 5.11
N HIS A 9 -4.54 -6.32 6.38
CA HIS A 9 -5.43 -5.20 6.74
C HIS A 9 -4.92 -3.83 6.27
N ILE A 10 -3.61 -3.70 6.03
CA ILE A 10 -2.95 -2.43 5.74
C ILE A 10 -2.47 -2.37 4.29
N LEU A 11 -1.88 -3.46 3.79
CA LEU A 11 -1.15 -3.52 2.51
C LEU A 11 -1.86 -4.36 1.44
N THR A 12 -3.14 -4.72 1.64
CA THR A 12 -3.88 -5.49 0.64
C THR A 12 -4.08 -4.70 -0.65
N VAL A 13 -3.67 -5.33 -1.75
CA VAL A 13 -4.02 -4.91 -3.10
C VAL A 13 -5.27 -5.66 -3.56
N ARG A 14 -6.26 -4.90 -4.05
CA ARG A 14 -7.53 -5.44 -4.56
C ARG A 14 -7.57 -5.31 -6.07
N LYS A 15 -7.08 -6.34 -6.78
CA LYS A 15 -6.96 -6.37 -8.25
C LYS A 15 -8.21 -5.82 -8.96
N LYS A 16 -9.40 -6.32 -8.60
CA LYS A 16 -10.67 -5.89 -9.19
C LYS A 16 -10.93 -4.39 -9.02
N LYS A 17 -10.65 -3.82 -7.85
CA LYS A 17 -10.85 -2.38 -7.61
C LYS A 17 -9.89 -1.54 -8.44
N ILE A 18 -8.62 -1.94 -8.53
CA ILE A 18 -7.62 -1.25 -9.33
C ILE A 18 -8.02 -1.24 -10.79
N TYR A 19 -8.35 -2.40 -11.35
CA TYR A 19 -8.76 -2.52 -12.74
C TYR A 19 -9.97 -1.64 -13.06
N ASN A 20 -11.02 -1.72 -12.23
CA ASN A 20 -12.22 -0.90 -12.41
C ASN A 20 -11.93 0.60 -12.32
N ALA A 21 -11.05 1.02 -11.39
CA ALA A 21 -10.66 2.42 -11.25
C ALA A 21 -9.89 2.92 -12.48
N LEU A 22 -8.97 2.11 -13.02
CA LEU A 22 -8.22 2.43 -14.24
C LEU A 22 -9.14 2.52 -15.47
N GLN A 23 -10.08 1.59 -15.61
CA GLN A 23 -11.09 1.65 -16.67
C GLN A 23 -11.95 2.90 -16.55
N TRP A 24 -12.44 3.20 -15.34
CA TRP A 24 -13.22 4.40 -15.08
C TRP A 24 -12.42 5.66 -15.44
N LEU A 25 -11.14 5.73 -15.07
CA LEU A 25 -10.28 6.88 -15.35
C LEU A 25 -10.11 7.09 -16.86
N ASN A 26 -9.86 6.02 -17.62
CA ASN A 26 -9.73 6.08 -19.07
C ASN A 26 -11.03 6.60 -19.73
N GLN A 27 -12.19 6.12 -19.28
CA GLN A 27 -13.50 6.50 -19.83
C GLN A 27 -13.90 7.95 -19.51
N ASN A 28 -13.60 8.41 -18.29
CA ASN A 28 -14.17 9.66 -17.76
C ASN A 28 -13.20 10.84 -17.77
N ASN A 29 -11.88 10.61 -17.80
CA ASN A 29 -10.90 11.68 -17.79
C ASN A 29 -10.21 11.82 -19.17
N PRO A 30 -10.42 12.92 -19.91
CA PRO A 30 -9.80 13.16 -21.21
C PRO A 30 -8.27 13.02 -21.23
N LEU A 31 -7.60 13.32 -20.11
CA LEU A 31 -6.14 13.19 -19.99
C LEU A 31 -5.66 11.74 -20.09
N TYR A 32 -6.51 10.77 -19.77
CA TYR A 32 -6.19 9.34 -19.70
C TYR A 32 -6.83 8.53 -20.84
N ARG A 33 -7.59 9.17 -21.74
CA ARG A 33 -8.38 8.53 -22.80
C ARG A 33 -7.55 7.64 -23.73
N TYR A 34 -6.30 8.01 -23.99
CA TYR A 34 -5.41 7.29 -24.90
C TYR A 34 -4.40 6.38 -24.18
N ILE A 35 -4.53 6.22 -22.86
CA ILE A 35 -3.65 5.37 -22.09
C ILE A 35 -4.14 3.93 -22.15
N ILE A 36 -3.29 3.02 -22.62
CA ILE A 36 -3.57 1.59 -22.70
C ILE A 36 -3.23 0.96 -21.35
N ILE A 37 -4.22 0.31 -20.73
CA ILE A 37 -4.00 -0.44 -19.48
C ILE A 37 -3.16 -1.68 -19.79
N ASN A 38 -2.02 -1.81 -19.11
CA ASN A 38 -1.16 -2.98 -19.22
C ASN A 38 -1.77 -4.17 -18.47
N GLN A 39 -2.60 -4.95 -19.17
CA GLN A 39 -3.28 -6.12 -18.63
C GLN A 39 -2.30 -7.16 -18.03
N PRO A 40 -1.17 -7.51 -18.68
CA PRO A 40 -0.17 -8.41 -18.09
C PRO A 40 0.32 -7.96 -16.70
N THR A 41 0.46 -6.65 -16.45
CA THR A 41 0.84 -6.14 -15.13
C THR A 41 -0.30 -6.29 -14.12
N ILE A 42 -1.53 -6.00 -14.53
CA ILE A 42 -2.72 -6.19 -13.68
C ILE A 42 -2.88 -7.66 -13.31
N ASP A 43 -2.57 -8.58 -14.22
CA ASP A 43 -2.70 -10.01 -13.98
C ASP A 43 -1.68 -10.59 -13.01
N LYS A 44 -0.54 -9.92 -12.83
CA LYS A 44 0.45 -10.25 -11.81
C LYS A 44 0.07 -9.78 -10.41
N LEU A 45 -0.93 -8.91 -10.28
CA LEU A 45 -1.40 -8.45 -8.97
C LEU A 45 -2.15 -9.58 -8.26
N PRO A 46 -2.01 -9.71 -6.94
CA PRO A 46 -2.75 -10.70 -6.19
C PRO A 46 -4.23 -10.31 -6.05
N ASP A 47 -5.07 -11.31 -5.82
CA ASP A 47 -6.47 -11.13 -5.48
C ASP A 47 -6.63 -10.96 -3.96
N ASP A 48 -6.95 -9.72 -3.55
CA ASP A 48 -7.22 -9.34 -2.15
C ASP A 48 -6.13 -9.81 -1.17
N ASP A 49 -4.87 -9.64 -1.55
CA ASP A 49 -3.70 -9.99 -0.75
C ASP A 49 -2.59 -8.92 -0.86
N VAL A 50 -1.56 -9.06 -0.02
CA VAL A 50 -0.33 -8.28 -0.05
C VAL A 50 0.51 -8.72 -1.26
N PRO A 51 0.94 -7.79 -2.13
CA PRO A 51 1.87 -8.09 -3.21
C PRO A 51 3.20 -8.66 -2.72
N GLU A 52 3.72 -9.65 -3.44
CA GLU A 52 5.01 -10.27 -3.11
C GLU A 52 6.18 -9.29 -3.12
N CYS A 53 6.14 -8.25 -3.97
CA CYS A 53 7.18 -7.23 -3.95
C CYS A 53 7.24 -6.49 -2.61
N LEU A 54 6.09 -6.13 -2.03
CA LEU A 54 6.05 -5.49 -0.72
C LEU A 54 6.50 -6.44 0.39
N TRP A 55 6.15 -7.72 0.26
CA TRP A 55 6.60 -8.75 1.20
C TRP A 55 8.12 -8.91 1.16
N ALA A 56 8.71 -8.96 -0.04
CA ALA A 56 10.14 -9.19 -0.26
C ALA A 56 11.02 -8.00 0.15
N THR A 57 10.51 -6.77 0.07
CA THR A 57 11.26 -5.55 0.42
C THR A 57 10.97 -5.06 1.84
N MET A 58 10.14 -5.76 2.61
CA MET A 58 9.78 -5.34 3.96
C MET A 58 10.96 -5.55 4.91
N GLU A 59 11.45 -4.45 5.50
CA GLU A 59 12.43 -4.49 6.58
C GLU A 59 11.73 -4.40 7.94
N ILE A 60 12.12 -5.26 8.86
CA ILE A 60 11.60 -5.28 10.23
C ILE A 60 12.74 -4.82 11.14
N SER A 61 12.65 -3.58 11.62
CA SER A 61 13.53 -3.10 12.67
C SER A 61 13.02 -3.56 14.03
N ASN A 62 13.90 -4.19 14.82
CA ASN A 62 13.66 -4.47 16.23
C ASN A 62 14.22 -3.36 17.14
N ASN A 63 14.91 -2.37 16.58
CA ASN A 63 15.47 -1.25 17.34
C ASN A 63 14.37 -0.22 17.61
N THR A 64 13.70 -0.33 18.75
CA THR A 64 12.67 0.60 19.21
C THR A 64 13.27 1.86 19.85
N GLU A 65 14.56 1.87 20.20
CA GLU A 65 15.21 2.98 20.90
C GLU A 65 15.21 4.26 20.06
N ALA A 66 15.38 4.15 18.74
CA ALA A 66 15.28 5.29 17.83
C ALA A 66 13.86 5.88 17.82
N ALA A 67 12.84 5.03 17.74
CA ALA A 67 11.44 5.45 17.76
C ALA A 67 11.02 6.05 19.11
N GLU A 68 11.55 5.52 20.21
CA GLU A 68 11.32 6.05 21.55
C GLU A 68 12.04 7.39 21.78
N SER A 69 13.27 7.54 21.28
CA SER A 69 14.03 8.80 21.33
C SER A 69 13.35 9.91 20.51
N GLU A 70 12.86 9.58 19.30
CA GLU A 70 12.04 10.49 18.50
C GLU A 70 10.77 10.91 19.25
N ARG A 71 10.06 9.95 19.86
CA ARG A 71 8.86 10.23 20.68
C ARG A 71 9.16 11.13 21.88
N SER A 72 10.30 10.92 22.53
CA SER A 72 10.72 11.67 23.72
C SER A 72 10.99 13.15 23.44
N SER A 73 11.25 13.48 22.17
CA SER A 73 11.50 14.86 21.72
C SER A 73 10.21 15.62 21.38
N TYR A 74 9.05 14.95 21.34
CA TYR A 74 7.77 15.62 21.19
C TYR A 74 7.38 16.30 22.50
N ILE A 75 7.09 17.60 22.42
CA ILE A 75 6.49 18.34 23.53
C ILE A 75 5.06 17.79 23.72
N PRO A 76 4.69 17.31 24.91
CA PRO A 76 3.32 16.87 25.18
C PRO A 76 2.34 18.01 24.91
N ASP A 77 1.18 17.69 24.32
CA ASP A 77 0.13 18.68 24.10
C ASP A 77 -0.27 19.28 25.46
N PRO A 78 -0.16 20.61 25.67
CA PRO A 78 -0.53 21.25 26.92
C PRO A 78 -2.02 21.11 27.29
N LEU A 79 -2.84 20.60 26.38
CA LEU A 79 -4.29 20.45 26.53
C LEU A 79 -4.77 18.99 26.59
N ALA A 80 -3.86 18.01 26.66
CA ALA A 80 -4.20 16.59 26.80
C ALA A 80 -4.52 16.15 28.24
#